data_AF-A0A9D9G5Q9-F1
#
_entry.id   AF-A0A9D9G5Q9-F1
#
_cell.length_a   1.000
_cell.length_b   1.000
_cell.length_c   1.000
_cell.angle_alpha   90.00
_cell.angle_beta   90.00
_cell.angle_gamma   90.00
#
_symmetry.space_group_name_H-M   'P 1'
#
loop_
_entity.id
_entity.type
_entity.pdbx_description
1 polymer ?
#
loop_
_entity_poly.entity_id
_entity_poly.type
_entity_poly.pdbx_seq_one_letter_code
_entity_poly.pdbx_strand_id
1 'polypeptide(L)'
;MVGCDAIASRFDRTVDDAMSQVDDNSPSYPDLDMVKIDDSLPSQVKRYEGFRLSFNRQNHTPNWVAWELLASELVDNVSRSNNFWQDDDIAGCPRHSDYTRSGYDRGHMIPAADQKRSLKAMEDCFVMANMCPQNG
;
A
#
# COMPACT_ATOMS: atom_id res chain seq x y z
N MET A 1 -6.54 25.40 38.60
CA MET A 1 -6.41 25.27 37.14
C MET A 1 -4.93 25.10 36.85
N VAL A 2 -4.45 23.85 36.84
CA VAL A 2 -3.03 23.50 36.67
C VAL A 2 -2.92 22.77 35.33
N GLY A 3 -1.96 23.19 34.51
CA GLY A 3 -1.90 22.95 33.06
C GLY A 3 -1.64 21.51 32.63
N CYS A 4 -2.13 21.20 31.42
CA CYS A 4 -1.93 19.94 30.70
C CYS A 4 -0.84 20.01 29.61
N ASP A 5 0.01 21.05 29.58
CA ASP A 5 0.93 21.29 28.45
C ASP A 5 2.31 20.64 28.59
N ALA A 6 2.43 19.50 29.27
CA ALA A 6 3.74 18.87 29.54
C ALA A 6 3.95 17.47 28.93
N ILE A 7 3.07 16.99 28.06
CA ILE A 7 3.20 15.63 27.47
C ILE A 7 3.55 15.66 25.97
N ALA A 8 3.36 16.79 25.28
CA ALA A 8 3.65 16.89 23.85
C ALA A 8 5.14 17.09 23.49
N SER A 9 5.99 17.54 24.42
CA SER A 9 7.37 17.98 24.10
C SER A 9 8.47 16.91 24.24
N ARG A 10 8.08 15.65 24.48
CA ARG A 10 9.02 14.54 24.72
C ARG A 10 9.08 13.47 23.63
N PHE A 11 8.22 13.54 22.62
CA PHE A 11 8.21 12.62 21.47
C PHE A 11 8.72 13.25 20.16
N ASP A 12 8.81 14.59 20.12
CA ASP A 12 9.16 15.34 18.90
C ASP A 12 10.68 15.36 18.62
N ARG A 13 11.50 15.29 19.68
CA ARG A 13 12.97 15.38 19.53
C ARG A 13 13.64 14.16 18.90
N THR A 14 13.01 12.98 18.95
CA THR A 14 13.64 11.74 18.49
C THR A 14 13.59 11.53 16.97
N VAL A 15 12.67 12.19 16.25
CA VAL A 15 12.51 12.00 14.81
C VAL A 15 13.46 12.92 14.03
N ASP A 16 13.55 14.19 14.44
CA ASP A 16 14.48 15.16 13.87
C ASP A 16 15.94 14.75 14.10
N ASP A 17 16.26 14.24 15.30
CA ASP A 17 17.61 13.74 15.61
C ASP A 17 17.94 12.48 14.79
N ALA A 18 16.96 11.62 14.47
CA ALA A 18 17.15 10.42 13.65
C ALA A 18 17.32 10.73 12.15
N MET A 19 16.63 11.75 11.64
CA MET A 19 16.79 12.20 10.24
C MET A 19 18.10 12.97 10.01
N SER A 20 18.70 13.54 11.06
CA SER A 20 20.01 14.23 10.98
C SER A 20 21.23 13.30 10.80
N GLN A 21 21.03 11.98 10.89
CA GLN A 21 22.09 10.97 10.84
C GLN A 21 22.10 10.13 9.55
N VAL A 22 21.32 10.53 8.53
CA VAL A 22 21.40 9.88 7.22
C VAL A 22 22.67 10.40 6.52
N ASP A 23 23.74 9.60 6.59
CA ASP A 23 24.94 9.80 5.79
C ASP A 23 24.57 9.84 4.30
N ASP A 24 24.79 10.99 3.65
CA ASP A 24 24.56 11.26 2.22
C ASP A 24 25.37 10.30 1.30
N ASN A 25 26.30 9.51 1.87
CA ASN A 25 27.04 8.44 1.21
C ASN A 25 26.50 7.02 1.45
N SER A 26 25.35 6.84 2.11
CA SER A 26 24.72 5.51 2.20
C SER A 26 24.43 4.98 0.80
N PRO A 27 24.71 3.69 0.51
CA PRO A 27 24.35 3.11 -0.77
C PRO A 27 22.84 3.28 -0.99
N SER A 28 22.47 4.02 -2.01
CA SER A 28 21.09 4.06 -2.47
C SER A 28 20.77 2.69 -3.07
N TYR A 29 19.82 1.99 -2.46
CA TYR A 29 19.29 0.75 -2.99
C TYR A 29 17.97 1.06 -3.72
N PRO A 30 17.99 1.35 -5.03
CA PRO A 30 16.75 1.49 -5.77
C PRO A 30 16.00 0.15 -5.78
N ASP A 31 14.67 0.22 -5.85
CA ASP A 31 13.81 -0.95 -6.05
C ASP A 31 13.83 -2.01 -4.93
N LEU A 32 13.97 -1.59 -3.67
CA LEU A 32 13.79 -2.50 -2.51
C LEU A 32 12.38 -3.14 -2.46
N ASP A 33 11.40 -2.54 -3.14
CA ASP A 33 10.03 -3.05 -3.31
C ASP A 33 9.87 -3.98 -4.55
N MET A 34 10.96 -4.39 -5.21
CA MET A 34 10.91 -5.32 -6.34
C MET A 34 11.17 -6.76 -5.92
N VAL A 35 10.16 -7.62 -6.09
CA VAL A 35 10.25 -9.05 -5.79
C VAL A 35 10.62 -9.83 -7.05
N LYS A 36 11.68 -10.65 -6.98
CA LYS A 36 12.02 -11.61 -8.02
C LYS A 36 11.15 -12.86 -7.89
N ILE A 37 10.49 -13.22 -8.98
CA ILE A 37 9.68 -14.44 -9.08
C ILE A 37 10.16 -15.28 -10.27
N ASP A 38 9.65 -16.49 -10.39
CA ASP A 38 9.92 -17.38 -11.54
C ASP A 38 9.40 -16.75 -12.85
N ASP A 39 10.24 -16.69 -13.88
CA ASP A 39 9.92 -16.10 -15.19
C ASP A 39 8.80 -16.85 -15.93
N SER A 40 8.48 -18.07 -15.53
CA SER A 40 7.36 -18.85 -16.08
C SER A 40 5.99 -18.39 -15.58
N LEU A 41 5.93 -17.61 -14.48
CA LEU A 41 4.68 -17.09 -13.96
C LEU A 41 4.20 -15.89 -14.78
N PRO A 42 2.91 -15.86 -15.20
CA PRO A 42 2.33 -14.65 -15.74
C PRO A 42 2.47 -13.49 -14.76
N SER A 43 3.10 -12.42 -15.21
CA SER A 43 3.42 -11.26 -14.38
C SER A 43 3.26 -9.98 -15.19
N GLN A 44 2.42 -9.08 -14.70
CA GLN A 44 2.38 -7.69 -15.13
C GLN A 44 2.72 -6.81 -13.93
N VAL A 45 3.92 -6.24 -13.92
CA VAL A 45 4.35 -5.33 -12.84
C VAL A 45 3.77 -3.95 -13.10
N LYS A 46 3.11 -3.37 -12.10
CA LYS A 46 2.60 -1.99 -12.13
C LYS A 46 2.90 -1.27 -10.81
N ARG A 47 3.25 0.01 -10.92
CA ARG A 47 3.46 0.91 -9.78
C ARG A 47 2.23 1.82 -9.66
N TYR A 48 1.73 1.92 -8.43
CA TYR A 48 0.70 2.86 -8.01
C TYR A 48 1.30 3.85 -7.01
N GLU A 49 0.51 4.84 -6.56
CA GLU A 49 0.95 5.68 -5.45
C GLU A 49 1.01 4.84 -4.16
N GLY A 50 2.21 4.71 -3.60
CA GLY A 50 2.44 4.06 -2.30
C GLY A 50 2.67 2.55 -2.34
N PHE A 51 2.58 1.89 -3.50
CA PHE A 51 2.95 0.47 -3.62
C PHE A 51 3.27 0.05 -5.07
N ARG A 52 3.88 -1.12 -5.21
CA ARG A 52 4.10 -1.82 -6.47
C ARG A 52 3.49 -3.22 -6.34
N LEU A 53 2.97 -3.76 -7.45
CA LEU A 53 2.51 -5.14 -7.50
C LEU A 53 2.99 -5.85 -8.76
N SER A 54 2.99 -7.18 -8.72
CA SER A 54 2.97 -8.05 -9.90
C SER A 54 1.61 -8.71 -9.98
N PHE A 55 0.90 -8.52 -11.09
CA PHE A 55 -0.42 -9.09 -11.32
C PHE A 55 -0.34 -10.36 -12.16
N ASN A 56 -1.12 -11.38 -11.78
CA ASN A 56 -1.23 -12.63 -12.52
C ASN A 56 -2.60 -12.75 -13.18
N ARG A 57 -2.62 -12.59 -14.50
CA ARG A 57 -3.86 -12.66 -15.30
C ARG A 57 -4.55 -14.02 -15.31
N GLN A 58 -3.88 -15.10 -14.92
CA GLN A 58 -4.46 -16.46 -14.94
C GLN A 58 -5.29 -16.75 -13.70
N ASN A 59 -4.92 -16.19 -12.54
CA ASN A 59 -5.66 -16.36 -11.29
C ASN A 59 -6.46 -15.10 -10.89
N HIS A 60 -6.32 -14.00 -11.65
CA HIS A 60 -6.98 -12.72 -11.40
C HIS A 60 -6.61 -12.08 -10.06
N THR A 61 -5.42 -12.38 -9.54
CA THR A 61 -4.88 -11.85 -8.28
C THR A 61 -3.42 -11.44 -8.41
N PRO A 62 -2.89 -10.61 -7.50
CA PRO A 62 -1.46 -10.30 -7.49
C PRO A 62 -0.63 -11.53 -7.08
N ASN A 63 0.53 -11.71 -7.73
CA ASN A 63 1.59 -12.60 -7.25
C ASN A 63 2.24 -12.03 -5.98
N TRP A 64 2.44 -10.72 -5.95
CA TRP A 64 2.97 -9.97 -4.81
C TRP A 64 2.52 -8.51 -4.85
N VAL A 65 2.49 -7.90 -3.66
CA VAL A 65 2.33 -6.47 -3.46
C VAL A 65 3.39 -6.04 -2.45
N ALA A 66 4.11 -4.95 -2.74
CA ALA A 66 5.22 -4.47 -1.94
C ALA A 66 5.15 -2.94 -1.81
N TRP A 67 5.45 -2.45 -0.61
CA TRP A 67 5.49 -1.02 -0.29
C TRP A 67 6.52 -0.75 0.80
N GLU A 68 6.95 0.50 0.86
CA GLU A 68 7.65 1.04 2.01
C GLU A 68 6.61 1.56 3.00
N LEU A 69 6.87 1.38 4.30
CA LEU A 69 6.05 1.92 5.36
C LEU A 69 6.92 2.68 6.34
N LEU A 70 6.81 4.01 6.32
CA LEU A 70 7.52 4.89 7.25
C LEU A 70 6.60 5.31 8.40
N ALA A 71 7.18 5.54 9.58
CA ALA A 71 6.41 6.00 10.74
C ALA A 71 5.69 7.34 10.48
N SER A 72 6.29 8.22 9.67
CA SER A 72 5.71 9.50 9.26
C SER A 72 4.47 9.34 8.36
N GLU A 73 4.30 8.20 7.70
CA GLU A 73 3.19 7.94 6.78
C GLU A 73 1.95 7.39 7.48
N LEU A 74 2.08 6.95 8.74
CA LEU A 74 0.99 6.44 9.58
C LEU A 74 0.17 7.56 10.26
N VAL A 75 0.56 8.82 10.07
CA VAL A 75 -0.21 9.97 10.57
C VAL A 75 -1.52 10.08 9.79
N ASP A 76 -2.63 10.20 10.52
CA ASP A 76 -4.00 10.23 9.96
C ASP A 76 -4.26 11.52 9.15
N ASN A 77 -3.81 11.53 7.89
CA ASN A 77 -3.99 12.68 7.00
C ASN A 77 -5.20 12.55 6.06
N VAL A 78 -5.61 11.31 5.76
CA VAL A 78 -6.66 11.01 4.77
C VAL A 78 -7.64 9.99 5.32
N SER A 79 -8.93 10.27 5.12
CA SER A 79 -10.01 9.34 5.48
C SER A 79 -10.03 8.13 4.55
N ARG A 80 -10.37 6.96 5.10
CA ARG A 80 -10.46 5.71 4.34
C ARG A 80 -11.46 5.83 3.18
N SER A 81 -11.06 5.43 1.98
CA SER A 81 -11.96 5.27 0.84
C SER A 81 -12.88 4.05 1.00
N ASN A 82 -13.84 3.88 0.09
CA ASN A 82 -14.60 2.65 -0.07
C ASN A 82 -14.95 2.38 -1.55
N ASN A 83 -14.26 3.06 -2.47
CA ASN A 83 -14.57 3.00 -3.90
C ASN A 83 -13.64 2.02 -4.60
N PHE A 84 -14.09 0.78 -4.75
CA PHE A 84 -13.38 -0.24 -5.50
C PHE A 84 -13.47 0.02 -7.00
N TRP A 85 -12.34 -0.05 -7.70
CA TRP A 85 -12.28 0.28 -9.13
C TRP A 85 -11.42 -0.71 -9.91
N GLN A 86 -11.82 -0.99 -11.15
CA GLN A 86 -11.08 -1.87 -12.06
C GLN A 86 -10.02 -1.07 -12.81
N ASP A 87 -8.80 -1.60 -12.88
CA ASP A 87 -7.73 -1.03 -13.69
C ASP A 87 -7.76 -1.62 -15.10
N ASP A 88 -8.16 -0.82 -16.08
CA ASP A 88 -8.30 -1.25 -17.47
C ASP A 88 -6.94 -1.51 -18.17
N ASP A 89 -5.82 -1.02 -17.61
CA ASP A 89 -4.48 -1.31 -18.15
C ASP A 89 -3.94 -2.67 -17.65
N ILE A 90 -4.55 -3.25 -16.61
CA ILE A 90 -4.15 -4.56 -16.07
C ILE A 90 -4.96 -5.66 -16.77
N ALA A 91 -4.29 -6.45 -17.58
CA ALA A 91 -4.93 -7.55 -18.31
C ALA A 91 -5.50 -8.58 -17.32
N GLY A 92 -6.81 -8.78 -17.36
CA GLY A 92 -7.51 -9.71 -16.46
C GLY A 92 -7.77 -9.15 -15.06
N CYS A 93 -7.68 -7.83 -14.84
CA CYS A 93 -8.11 -7.21 -13.59
C CYS A 93 -9.59 -7.54 -13.30
N PRO A 94 -9.95 -8.05 -12.11
CA PRO A 94 -11.33 -8.41 -11.83
C PRO A 94 -12.22 -7.16 -11.69
N ARG A 95 -13.52 -7.36 -11.88
CA ARG A 95 -14.54 -6.36 -11.60
C ARG A 95 -15.06 -6.51 -10.18
N HIS A 96 -15.57 -5.42 -9.63
CA HIS A 96 -16.28 -5.45 -8.33
C HIS A 96 -17.41 -6.52 -8.29
N SER A 97 -18.09 -6.72 -9.43
CA SER A 97 -19.16 -7.71 -9.57
C SER A 97 -18.70 -9.16 -9.37
N ASP A 98 -17.44 -9.48 -9.63
CA ASP A 98 -16.91 -10.85 -9.54
C ASP A 98 -16.86 -11.34 -8.08
N TYR A 99 -16.79 -10.41 -7.12
CA TYR A 99 -16.83 -10.69 -5.69
C TYR A 99 -18.24 -10.59 -5.10
N THR A 100 -19.17 -9.93 -5.79
CA THR A 100 -20.51 -9.69 -5.25
C THR A 100 -21.28 -10.99 -5.18
N ARG A 101 -21.67 -11.41 -3.95
CA ARG A 101 -22.35 -12.68 -3.67
C ARG A 101 -21.52 -13.94 -3.98
N SER A 102 -20.19 -13.84 -4.05
CA SER A 102 -19.31 -15.00 -4.22
C SER A 102 -19.14 -15.82 -2.93
N GLY A 103 -19.44 -15.21 -1.77
CA GLY A 103 -19.10 -15.75 -0.45
C GLY A 103 -17.74 -15.31 0.09
N TYR A 104 -17.01 -14.45 -0.65
CA TYR A 104 -15.71 -13.93 -0.28
C TYR A 104 -15.69 -12.40 -0.25
N ASP A 105 -14.86 -11.85 0.63
CA ASP A 105 -14.57 -10.42 0.68
C ASP A 105 -13.51 -10.01 -0.34
N ARG A 106 -13.47 -8.70 -0.64
CA ARG A 106 -12.40 -8.04 -1.39
C ARG A 106 -11.25 -7.73 -0.46
N GLY A 107 -10.46 -8.75 -0.17
CA GLY A 107 -9.33 -8.68 0.73
C GLY A 107 -8.19 -7.87 0.13
N HIS A 108 -7.80 -6.78 0.79
CA HIS A 108 -6.69 -5.96 0.37
C HIS A 108 -5.36 -6.69 0.60
N MET A 109 -4.43 -6.58 -0.35
CA MET A 109 -3.05 -7.01 -0.14
C MET A 109 -2.19 -5.89 0.46
N ILE A 110 -2.30 -4.65 -0.05
CA ILE A 110 -1.92 -3.42 0.69
C ILE A 110 -3.13 -2.88 1.46
N PRO A 111 -3.10 -2.83 2.81
CA PRO A 111 -4.19 -2.28 3.60
C PRO A 111 -4.33 -0.76 3.42
N ALA A 112 -5.58 -0.27 3.38
CA ALA A 112 -5.86 1.17 3.34
C ALA A 112 -5.30 1.95 4.54
N ALA A 113 -5.12 1.29 5.69
CA ALA A 113 -4.58 1.91 6.89
C ALA A 113 -3.10 2.35 6.74
N ASP A 114 -2.38 1.76 5.79
CA ASP A 114 -0.96 2.05 5.52
C ASP A 114 -0.81 3.13 4.44
N GLN A 115 -1.91 3.56 3.81
CA GLN A 115 -1.91 4.47 2.65
C GLN A 115 -2.53 5.83 2.99
N LYS A 116 -2.40 6.25 4.26
CA LYS A 116 -3.02 7.49 4.78
C LYS A 116 -2.29 8.76 4.39
N ARG A 117 -1.06 8.67 3.89
CA ARG A 117 -0.22 9.83 3.55
C ARG A 117 -0.74 10.68 2.38
N SER A 118 -1.56 10.11 1.49
CA SER A 118 -2.02 10.77 0.27
C SER A 118 -3.39 10.25 -0.15
N LEU A 119 -4.24 11.14 -0.70
CA LEU A 119 -5.54 10.75 -1.25
C LEU A 119 -5.38 9.77 -2.41
N LYS A 120 -4.38 9.97 -3.27
CA LYS A 120 -4.12 9.08 -4.40
C LYS A 120 -3.69 7.69 -3.94
N ALA A 121 -2.86 7.60 -2.90
CA ALA A 121 -2.44 6.33 -2.31
C ALA A 121 -3.63 5.57 -1.71
N MET A 122 -4.49 6.30 -0.99
CA MET A 122 -5.74 5.79 -0.44
C MET A 122 -6.70 5.31 -1.54
N GLU A 123 -6.82 6.01 -2.67
CA GLU A 123 -7.64 5.57 -3.80
C GLU A 123 -7.04 4.36 -4.51
N ASP A 124 -5.72 4.35 -4.68
CA ASP A 124 -5.01 3.28 -5.38
C ASP A 124 -5.08 1.95 -4.63
N CYS A 125 -5.06 1.94 -3.29
CA CYS A 125 -5.20 0.69 -2.55
C CYS A 125 -6.56 -0.01 -2.75
N PHE A 126 -7.58 0.70 -3.28
CA PHE A 126 -8.89 0.12 -3.62
C PHE A 126 -8.98 -0.41 -5.06
N VAL A 127 -7.87 -0.39 -5.82
CA VAL A 127 -7.81 -1.02 -7.14
C VAL A 127 -8.08 -2.52 -7.03
N MET A 128 -8.90 -3.07 -7.91
CA MET A 128 -9.25 -4.50 -7.91
C MET A 128 -8.04 -5.41 -8.15
N ALA A 129 -6.96 -4.89 -8.77
CA ALA A 129 -5.69 -5.60 -8.91
C ALA A 129 -4.95 -5.83 -7.57
N ASN A 130 -5.30 -5.10 -6.51
CA ASN A 130 -4.81 -5.28 -5.14
C ASN A 130 -5.68 -6.25 -4.31
N MET A 131 -6.69 -6.86 -4.92
CA MET A 131 -7.66 -7.68 -4.19
C MET A 131 -7.40 -9.17 -4.36
N CYS A 132 -7.57 -9.92 -3.27
CA CYS A 132 -7.68 -11.37 -3.24
C CYS A 132 -9.01 -11.77 -2.57
N PRO A 133 -9.67 -12.85 -2.99
CA PRO A 133 -10.78 -13.42 -2.23
C PRO A 133 -10.29 -13.82 -0.83
N GLN A 134 -10.90 -13.26 0.21
CA GLN A 134 -10.59 -13.57 1.61
C GLN A 134 -11.86 -13.98 2.35
N ASN A 135 -11.71 -14.86 3.35
CA ASN A 135 -12.77 -15.17 4.29
C ASN A 135 -12.83 -14.06 5.34
N GLY A 136 -14.03 -13.51 5.57
CA GLY A 136 -14.31 -12.58 6.65
C GLY A 136 -14.52 -13.27 8.00
#